data_AF-A0A1L9GR93-F1
#
_entry.id   AF-A0A1L9GR93-F1
#
_cell.length_a   1.000
_cell.length_b   1.000
_cell.length_c   1.000
_cell.angle_alpha   90.00
_cell.angle_beta   90.00
_cell.angle_gamma   90.00
#
_symmetry.space_group_name_H-M   'P 1'
#
loop_
_entity.id
_entity.type
_entity.pdbx_description
1 polymer ?
#
loop_
_entity_poly.entity_id
_entity_poly.type
_entity_poly.pdbx_seq_one_letter_code
_entity_poly.pdbx_strand_id
1 'polypeptide(L)'
;MRRPFTQLVKAQSTSSNSLTTLQNDNIVYLRDGEVVLYKRENSSVWQMRYRLYDKEWRRVSTKHHNIDYAIRTAGDIYDEARFRERLGLSFTRRKFGAIAKVCLQDIRTEIDAGIKPMTNSDYTRAINKYLIPFFENYYIENIDAEVMRQYEVWRNELMKRIPLASTLATHASAYRRVIDTAIQRGWLSENLPTAQMSRRGEKGKARPGFTRAEIDYLLDFLDSYSKGGHSARAKEMRLLSRDYIELLIGTGMRCGKESLHIKWKHIEWYTDTNTDKRYLRIWVSGKTGSRLLIAKHIVRETLERLISREDLFKGKDLDAVLAEKHDIYLFKYSNGEQPKSFHTTFIWLMKASGLLKDTATGQNRTLYSLRHTYATLALTDGAMDVHTLAKQMGTSVGMIEKHYSKLTATMAADRLA
;
A
#
# COMPACT_ATOMS: atom_id res chain seq x y z
N MET A 1 -30.84 -81.29 9.35
CA MET A 1 -32.24 -80.89 9.06
C MET A 1 -32.22 -79.71 8.10
N ARG A 2 -32.44 -79.93 6.80
CA ARG A 2 -33.68 -79.56 6.08
C ARG A 2 -34.05 -78.06 6.19
N ARG A 3 -33.57 -77.28 5.20
CA ARG A 3 -34.23 -76.27 4.34
C ARG A 3 -35.78 -76.11 4.47
N PRO A 4 -36.45 -75.12 3.82
CA PRO A 4 -36.28 -73.65 3.66
C PRO A 4 -37.68 -72.92 3.55
N PHE A 5 -37.83 -71.89 2.69
CA PHE A 5 -39.05 -71.22 2.15
C PHE A 5 -39.55 -69.94 2.87
N THR A 6 -39.41 -68.72 2.33
CA THR A 6 -40.06 -68.06 1.16
C THR A 6 -41.55 -67.77 1.36
N GLN A 7 -41.90 -66.49 1.52
CA GLN A 7 -43.21 -65.89 1.17
C GLN A 7 -42.88 -64.56 0.47
N LEU A 8 -42.94 -64.41 -0.87
CA LEU A 8 -44.11 -64.42 -1.76
C LEU A 8 -45.25 -63.52 -1.27
N VAL A 9 -45.05 -62.22 -1.51
CA VAL A 9 -46.08 -61.20 -1.61
C VAL A 9 -46.93 -61.49 -2.84
N LYS A 10 -48.24 -61.68 -2.65
CA LYS A 10 -49.25 -61.51 -3.69
C LYS A 10 -50.38 -60.62 -3.18
N ALA A 11 -50.74 -59.69 -4.05
CA ALA A 11 -51.72 -58.65 -3.89
C ALA A 11 -53.14 -59.17 -3.62
N GLN A 12 -53.90 -58.40 -2.83
CA GLN A 12 -55.30 -58.12 -3.14
C GLN A 12 -55.57 -56.63 -2.97
N SER A 13 -56.15 -56.09 -4.02
CA SER A 13 -56.60 -54.73 -4.26
C SER A 13 -57.92 -54.43 -3.54
N THR A 14 -58.00 -53.27 -2.89
CA THR A 14 -59.26 -52.52 -2.80
C THR A 14 -58.97 -51.02 -2.71
N SER A 15 -59.00 -50.43 -3.90
CA SER A 15 -59.47 -49.09 -4.26
C SER A 15 -59.83 -48.06 -3.17
N SER A 16 -59.27 -46.87 -3.45
CA SER A 16 -59.88 -45.53 -3.39
C SER A 16 -60.20 -44.90 -2.04
N ASN A 17 -59.35 -43.93 -1.65
CA ASN A 17 -59.84 -42.60 -1.27
C ASN A 17 -58.80 -41.52 -1.59
N SER A 18 -59.11 -40.83 -2.69
CA SER A 18 -58.78 -39.44 -3.09
C SER A 18 -57.91 -38.59 -2.15
N LEU A 19 -56.67 -38.35 -2.60
CA LEU A 19 -55.89 -37.15 -2.26
C LEU A 19 -56.51 -35.95 -2.98
N THR A 20 -57.25 -35.11 -2.26
CA THR A 20 -57.76 -33.85 -2.78
C THR A 20 -56.61 -32.86 -2.92
N THR A 21 -55.98 -32.81 -4.10
CA THR A 21 -55.05 -31.75 -4.47
C THR A 21 -55.87 -30.51 -4.82
N LEU A 22 -55.94 -29.53 -3.91
CA LEU A 22 -56.37 -28.18 -4.26
C LEU A 22 -55.26 -27.53 -5.10
N GLN A 23 -55.28 -27.81 -6.39
CA GLN A 23 -54.38 -27.24 -7.38
C GLN A 23 -54.90 -25.83 -7.71
N ASN A 24 -54.41 -24.83 -6.98
CA ASN A 24 -54.43 -23.48 -7.51
C ASN A 24 -53.46 -23.46 -8.70
N ASP A 25 -53.95 -23.27 -9.93
CA ASP A 25 -53.16 -23.29 -11.17
C ASP A 25 -51.97 -22.31 -11.20
N ASN A 26 -51.88 -21.43 -10.21
CA ASN A 26 -50.84 -20.43 -10.05
C ASN A 26 -49.87 -20.70 -8.91
N ILE A 27 -49.93 -21.82 -8.17
CA ILE A 27 -49.02 -22.14 -7.05
C ILE A 27 -48.55 -23.59 -7.10
N VAL A 28 -47.23 -23.81 -7.00
CA VAL A 28 -46.59 -25.14 -6.97
C VAL A 28 -45.66 -25.25 -5.77
N TYR A 29 -45.76 -26.35 -5.03
CA TYR A 29 -44.90 -26.65 -3.88
C TYR A 29 -43.80 -27.65 -4.27
N LEU A 30 -42.56 -27.37 -3.89
CA LEU A 30 -41.39 -28.22 -4.13
C LEU A 30 -40.62 -28.44 -2.82
N ARG A 31 -39.79 -29.49 -2.77
CA ARG A 31 -38.90 -29.81 -1.62
C ARG A 31 -39.65 -29.76 -0.27
N ASP A 32 -40.72 -30.54 -0.14
CA ASP A 32 -41.56 -30.63 1.07
C ASP A 32 -42.10 -29.28 1.58
N GLY A 33 -42.37 -28.35 0.65
CA GLY A 33 -42.95 -27.03 0.94
C GLY A 33 -41.91 -25.98 1.38
N GLU A 34 -40.62 -26.31 1.33
CA GLU A 34 -39.54 -25.33 1.55
C GLU A 34 -39.37 -24.38 0.37
N VAL A 35 -39.85 -24.77 -0.81
CA VAL A 35 -39.89 -23.94 -2.02
C VAL A 35 -41.32 -23.85 -2.53
N VAL A 36 -41.80 -22.64 -2.77
CA VAL A 36 -43.13 -22.36 -3.32
C VAL A 36 -43.00 -21.47 -4.55
N LEU A 37 -43.33 -22.02 -5.70
CA LEU A 37 -43.45 -21.30 -6.97
C LEU A 37 -44.85 -20.70 -7.07
N TYR A 38 -44.94 -19.47 -7.57
CA TYR A 38 -46.19 -18.81 -7.83
C TYR A 38 -46.09 -17.82 -8.99
N LYS A 39 -47.21 -17.56 -9.66
CA LYS A 39 -47.32 -16.53 -10.70
C LYS A 39 -48.18 -15.37 -10.19
N ARG A 40 -47.71 -14.13 -10.34
CA ARG A 40 -48.48 -12.92 -9.98
C ARG A 40 -49.38 -12.53 -11.16
N GLU A 41 -50.55 -11.96 -10.86
CA GLU A 41 -51.51 -11.50 -11.88
C GLU A 41 -50.87 -10.54 -12.90
N ASN A 42 -49.96 -9.67 -12.47
CA ASN A 42 -49.28 -8.68 -13.32
C ASN A 42 -47.88 -9.11 -13.81
N SER A 43 -47.54 -10.40 -13.78
CA SER A 43 -46.20 -10.90 -14.15
C SER A 43 -46.29 -12.12 -15.06
N SER A 44 -45.65 -12.03 -16.23
CA SER A 44 -45.56 -13.15 -17.18
C SER A 44 -44.57 -14.23 -16.72
N VAL A 45 -43.62 -13.88 -15.86
CA VAL A 45 -42.59 -14.78 -15.30
C VAL A 45 -43.01 -15.37 -13.96
N TRP A 46 -42.64 -16.64 -13.76
CA TRP A 46 -42.78 -17.34 -12.49
C TRP A 46 -41.87 -16.74 -11.42
N GLN A 47 -42.37 -16.72 -10.20
CA GLN A 47 -41.62 -16.33 -9.01
C GLN A 47 -41.56 -17.49 -8.04
N MET A 48 -40.54 -17.49 -7.20
CA MET A 48 -40.40 -18.45 -6.11
C MET A 48 -40.26 -17.71 -4.80
N ARG A 49 -40.74 -18.34 -3.73
CA ARG A 49 -40.30 -18.07 -2.38
C ARG A 49 -39.75 -19.34 -1.77
N TYR A 50 -38.70 -19.24 -0.98
CA TYR A 50 -38.12 -20.38 -0.29
C TYR A 50 -37.70 -20.01 1.12
N ARG A 51 -37.65 -21.00 2.01
CA ARG A 51 -37.13 -20.85 3.38
C ARG A 51 -35.96 -21.79 3.58
N LEU A 52 -34.98 -21.36 4.37
CA LEU A 52 -33.80 -22.15 4.69
C LEU A 52 -33.83 -22.58 6.16
N TYR A 53 -32.71 -23.04 6.74
CA TYR A 53 -32.69 -23.49 8.14
C TYR A 53 -33.08 -22.38 9.13
N ASP A 54 -32.82 -21.12 8.77
CA ASP A 54 -33.25 -19.94 9.52
C ASP A 54 -34.77 -19.66 9.52
N LYS A 55 -35.55 -20.43 8.75
CA LYS A 55 -37.02 -20.32 8.61
C LYS A 55 -37.51 -19.00 8.03
N GLU A 56 -36.64 -18.15 7.47
CA GLU A 56 -37.05 -16.91 6.84
C GLU A 56 -37.46 -17.11 5.38
N TRP A 57 -38.60 -16.56 4.99
CA TRP A 57 -39.07 -16.60 3.60
C TRP A 57 -38.35 -15.57 2.73
N ARG A 58 -37.64 -16.04 1.71
CA ARG A 58 -36.95 -15.23 0.70
C ARG A 58 -37.66 -15.34 -0.63
N ARG A 59 -37.69 -14.26 -1.41
CA ARG A 59 -38.43 -14.18 -2.69
C ARG A 59 -37.46 -13.90 -3.84
N VAL A 60 -37.54 -14.69 -4.90
CA VAL A 60 -36.70 -14.57 -6.10
C VAL A 60 -37.58 -14.83 -7.34
N SER A 61 -37.28 -14.20 -8.48
CA SER A 61 -37.94 -14.58 -9.75
C SER A 61 -37.13 -15.65 -10.45
N THR A 62 -37.79 -16.66 -11.01
CA THR A 62 -37.12 -17.70 -11.81
C THR A 62 -36.74 -17.18 -13.20
N LYS A 63 -37.25 -16.01 -13.62
CA LYS A 63 -37.07 -15.42 -14.96
C LYS A 63 -37.57 -16.30 -16.12
N HIS A 64 -38.33 -17.35 -15.83
CA HIS A 64 -38.89 -18.25 -16.83
C HIS A 64 -40.42 -18.11 -16.91
N HIS A 65 -40.94 -18.16 -18.13
CA HIS A 65 -42.39 -18.12 -18.41
C HIS A 65 -43.02 -19.51 -18.36
N ASN A 66 -42.26 -20.53 -18.77
CA ASN A 66 -42.66 -21.93 -18.75
C ASN A 66 -42.40 -22.53 -17.35
N ILE A 67 -43.37 -23.32 -16.88
CA ILE A 67 -43.41 -23.91 -15.54
C ILE A 67 -42.32 -24.97 -15.32
N ASP A 68 -42.01 -25.82 -16.31
CA ASP A 68 -41.01 -26.89 -16.18
C ASP A 68 -39.60 -26.31 -16.01
N TYR A 69 -39.28 -25.29 -16.80
CA TYR A 69 -38.02 -24.54 -16.64
C TYR A 69 -37.99 -23.80 -15.30
N ALA A 70 -39.11 -23.21 -14.88
CA ALA A 70 -39.19 -22.54 -13.57
C ALA A 70 -39.00 -23.51 -12.39
N ILE A 71 -39.50 -24.74 -12.47
CA ILE A 71 -39.31 -25.79 -11.45
C ILE A 71 -37.83 -26.15 -11.33
N ARG A 72 -37.15 -26.42 -12.47
CA ARG A 72 -35.72 -26.75 -12.47
C ARG A 72 -34.88 -25.61 -11.89
N THR A 73 -35.08 -24.39 -12.40
CA THR A 73 -34.36 -23.21 -11.93
C THR A 73 -34.63 -22.92 -10.45
N ALA A 74 -35.86 -23.13 -9.97
CA ALA A 74 -36.16 -22.96 -8.55
C ALA A 74 -35.47 -24.01 -7.68
N GLY A 75 -35.36 -25.26 -8.15
CA GLY A 75 -34.56 -26.29 -7.51
C GLY A 75 -33.09 -25.90 -7.40
N ASP A 76 -32.48 -25.46 -8.52
CA ASP A 76 -31.08 -25.03 -8.57
C ASP A 76 -30.80 -23.84 -7.64
N ILE A 77 -31.68 -22.83 -7.64
CA ILE A 77 -31.56 -21.65 -6.75
C ILE A 77 -31.63 -22.08 -5.28
N TYR A 78 -32.55 -22.97 -4.94
CA TYR A 78 -32.70 -23.47 -3.57
C TYR A 78 -31.48 -24.27 -3.11
N ASP A 79 -31.00 -25.18 -3.95
CA ASP A 79 -29.86 -26.03 -3.64
C ASP A 79 -28.56 -25.20 -3.52
N GLU A 80 -28.37 -24.17 -4.37
CA GLU A 80 -27.26 -23.21 -4.21
C GLU A 80 -27.37 -22.43 -2.90
N ALA A 81 -28.57 -21.94 -2.57
CA ALA A 81 -28.79 -21.17 -1.35
C ALA A 81 -28.54 -22.00 -0.08
N ARG A 82 -28.99 -23.26 -0.07
CA ARG A 82 -28.74 -24.21 1.02
C ARG A 82 -27.25 -24.56 1.14
N PHE A 83 -26.56 -24.72 0.01
CA PHE A 83 -25.11 -24.94 0.01
C PHE A 83 -24.35 -23.74 0.60
N ARG A 84 -24.73 -22.52 0.23
CA ARG A 84 -24.18 -21.28 0.78
C ARG A 84 -24.44 -21.15 2.28
N GLU A 85 -25.65 -21.47 2.74
CA GLU A 85 -26.00 -21.47 4.17
C GLU A 85 -25.09 -22.39 4.99
N ARG A 86 -24.90 -23.62 4.49
CA ARG A 86 -24.08 -24.63 5.15
C ARG A 86 -22.62 -24.20 5.29
N LEU A 87 -22.14 -23.35 4.37
CA LEU A 87 -20.80 -22.77 4.42
C LEU A 87 -20.73 -21.45 5.21
N GLY A 88 -21.84 -21.01 5.82
CA GLY A 88 -21.92 -19.73 6.55
C GLY A 88 -21.84 -18.50 5.63
N LEU A 89 -22.16 -18.66 4.34
CA LEU A 89 -22.06 -17.59 3.35
C LEU A 89 -23.40 -16.90 3.12
N SER A 90 -23.33 -15.62 2.77
CA SER A 90 -24.52 -14.86 2.37
C SER A 90 -25.19 -15.46 1.14
N PHE A 91 -26.52 -15.56 1.20
CA PHE A 91 -27.37 -16.07 0.12
C PHE A 91 -27.32 -15.23 -1.15
N THR A 92 -27.12 -13.92 -1.01
CA THR A 92 -27.13 -12.99 -2.14
C THR A 92 -25.72 -12.70 -2.59
N ARG A 93 -25.41 -13.05 -3.84
CA ARG A 93 -24.16 -12.64 -4.48
C ARG A 93 -24.11 -11.13 -4.56
N ARG A 94 -22.94 -10.53 -4.25
CA ARG A 94 -22.73 -9.09 -4.33
C ARG A 94 -21.82 -8.76 -5.50
N LYS A 95 -22.17 -7.71 -6.23
CA LYS A 95 -21.30 -7.14 -7.27
C LYS A 95 -20.05 -6.53 -6.65
N PHE A 96 -18.93 -6.57 -7.38
CA PHE A 96 -17.64 -6.02 -6.97
C PHE A 96 -17.76 -4.57 -6.54
N GLY A 97 -18.52 -3.73 -7.26
CA GLY A 97 -18.71 -2.32 -6.91
C GLY A 97 -19.33 -2.12 -5.53
N ALA A 98 -20.28 -2.98 -5.13
CA ALA A 98 -20.90 -2.91 -3.80
C ALA A 98 -19.90 -3.30 -2.70
N ILE A 99 -19.08 -4.31 -2.94
CA ILE A 99 -18.04 -4.76 -2.01
C ILE A 99 -16.95 -3.69 -1.90
N ALA A 100 -16.51 -3.11 -3.03
CA ALA A 100 -15.50 -2.08 -3.09
C ALA A 100 -15.92 -0.81 -2.34
N LYS A 101 -17.19 -0.39 -2.42
CA LYS A 101 -17.72 0.75 -1.64
C LYS A 101 -17.57 0.52 -0.13
N VAL A 102 -17.86 -0.68 0.33
CA VAL A 102 -17.73 -1.03 1.75
C VAL A 102 -16.25 -1.13 2.15
N CYS A 103 -15.39 -1.71 1.31
CA CYS A 103 -13.94 -1.73 1.50
C CYS A 103 -13.36 -0.30 1.63
N LEU A 104 -13.82 0.64 0.80
CA LEU A 104 -13.40 2.04 0.86
C LEU A 104 -13.84 2.74 2.15
N GLN A 105 -14.99 2.37 2.72
CA GLN A 105 -15.42 2.86 4.04
C GLN A 105 -14.47 2.37 5.13
N ASP A 106 -14.14 1.07 5.15
CA ASP A 106 -13.17 0.51 6.10
C ASP A 106 -11.80 1.21 6.00
N ILE A 107 -11.30 1.37 4.76
CA ILE A 107 -10.04 2.05 4.48
C ILE A 107 -10.07 3.49 4.99
N ARG A 108 -11.20 4.19 4.84
CA ARG A 108 -11.37 5.56 5.35
C ARG A 108 -11.33 5.59 6.88
N THR A 109 -12.06 4.70 7.55
CA THR A 109 -12.03 4.57 9.01
C THR A 109 -10.61 4.28 9.52
N GLU A 110 -9.86 3.42 8.83
CA GLU A 110 -8.45 3.16 9.14
C GLU A 110 -7.56 4.39 8.97
N ILE A 111 -7.75 5.17 7.89
CA ILE A 111 -7.00 6.43 7.67
C ILE A 111 -7.29 7.43 8.79
N ASP A 112 -8.56 7.59 9.15
CA ASP A 112 -9.01 8.52 10.20
C ASP A 112 -8.47 8.10 11.57
N ALA A 113 -8.33 6.78 11.80
CA ALA A 113 -7.65 6.20 12.97
C ALA A 113 -6.11 6.26 12.89
N GLY A 114 -5.52 6.82 11.83
CA GLY A 114 -4.07 6.93 11.65
C GLY A 114 -3.37 5.63 11.26
N ILE A 115 -4.11 4.59 10.89
CA ILE A 115 -3.59 3.27 10.52
C ILE A 115 -3.14 3.30 9.06
N LYS A 116 -1.82 3.21 8.85
CA LYS A 116 -1.16 3.13 7.53
C LYS A 116 -1.76 4.09 6.46
N PRO A 117 -1.97 5.39 6.78
CA PRO A 117 -2.79 6.28 5.97
C PRO A 117 -2.29 6.46 4.52
N MET A 118 -0.96 6.42 4.32
CA MET A 118 -0.37 6.53 2.99
C MET A 118 -0.66 5.30 2.11
N THR A 119 -0.47 4.09 2.65
CA THR A 119 -0.75 2.84 1.93
C THR A 119 -2.24 2.75 1.58
N ASN A 120 -3.08 3.12 2.55
CA ASN A 120 -4.53 3.14 2.39
C ASN A 120 -4.98 4.17 1.34
N SER A 121 -4.35 5.34 1.29
CA SER A 121 -4.58 6.33 0.23
C SER A 121 -4.22 5.79 -1.16
N ASP A 122 -3.12 5.04 -1.29
CA ASP A 122 -2.74 4.39 -2.55
C ASP A 122 -3.76 3.33 -2.96
N TYR A 123 -4.30 2.55 -2.00
CA TYR A 123 -5.37 1.58 -2.27
C TYR A 123 -6.67 2.26 -2.70
N THR A 124 -7.11 3.31 -1.99
CA THR A 124 -8.28 4.11 -2.38
C THR A 124 -8.17 4.61 -3.81
N ARG A 125 -6.98 5.09 -4.21
CA ARG A 125 -6.73 5.53 -5.58
C ARG A 125 -6.80 4.39 -6.59
N ALA A 126 -6.19 3.25 -6.28
CA ALA A 126 -6.22 2.08 -7.14
C ALA A 126 -7.66 1.55 -7.33
N ILE A 127 -8.43 1.47 -6.23
CA ILE A 127 -9.82 1.00 -6.23
C ILE A 127 -10.70 1.95 -7.05
N ASN A 128 -10.69 3.25 -6.76
CA ASN A 128 -11.58 4.21 -7.42
C ASN A 128 -11.24 4.44 -8.89
N LYS A 129 -9.94 4.51 -9.24
CA LYS A 129 -9.53 4.89 -10.60
C LYS A 129 -9.45 3.70 -11.57
N TYR A 130 -9.24 2.48 -11.06
CA TYR A 130 -8.98 1.32 -11.92
C TYR A 130 -9.91 0.14 -11.63
N LEU A 131 -10.08 -0.25 -10.36
CA LEU A 131 -10.83 -1.46 -10.05
C LEU A 131 -12.34 -1.28 -10.22
N ILE A 132 -12.93 -0.23 -9.63
CA ILE A 132 -14.36 0.03 -9.75
C ILE A 132 -14.75 0.26 -11.22
N PRO A 133 -14.09 1.14 -11.99
CA PRO A 133 -14.51 1.41 -13.37
C PRO A 133 -14.54 0.19 -14.29
N PHE A 134 -13.69 -0.82 -14.04
CA PHE A 134 -13.69 -2.06 -14.82
C PHE A 134 -14.60 -3.14 -14.22
N PHE A 135 -14.48 -3.40 -12.91
CA PHE A 135 -15.13 -4.54 -12.27
C PHE A 135 -16.51 -4.24 -11.67
N GLU A 136 -17.01 -3.00 -11.64
CA GLU A 136 -18.20 -2.60 -10.88
C GLU A 136 -19.37 -3.59 -10.97
N ASN A 137 -19.66 -4.07 -12.17
CA ASN A 137 -20.79 -4.96 -12.45
C ASN A 137 -20.49 -6.46 -12.38
N TYR A 138 -19.24 -6.85 -12.14
CA TYR A 138 -18.83 -8.24 -12.02
C TYR A 138 -19.18 -8.83 -10.65
N TYR A 139 -19.47 -10.12 -10.62
CA TYR A 139 -19.38 -10.94 -9.40
C TYR A 139 -17.95 -11.45 -9.26
N ILE A 140 -17.40 -11.49 -8.04
CA ILE A 140 -16.01 -11.92 -7.82
C ILE A 140 -15.80 -13.35 -8.33
N GLU A 141 -16.80 -14.21 -8.16
CA GLU A 141 -16.80 -15.60 -8.64
C GLU A 141 -16.68 -15.72 -10.16
N ASN A 142 -17.03 -14.68 -10.92
CA ASN A 142 -16.97 -14.66 -12.37
C ASN A 142 -15.72 -13.93 -12.91
N ILE A 143 -14.80 -13.52 -12.04
CA ILE A 143 -13.54 -12.92 -12.45
C ILE A 143 -12.51 -14.03 -12.64
N ASP A 144 -12.43 -14.53 -13.87
CA ASP A 144 -11.47 -15.54 -14.28
C ASP A 144 -10.15 -14.93 -14.82
N ALA A 145 -9.26 -15.79 -15.33
CA ALA A 145 -7.98 -15.37 -15.89
C ALA A 145 -8.12 -14.50 -17.15
N GLU A 146 -9.14 -14.73 -17.97
CA GLU A 146 -9.36 -13.98 -19.21
C GLU A 146 -9.89 -12.57 -18.90
N VAL A 147 -10.85 -12.46 -17.98
CA VAL A 147 -11.32 -11.17 -17.48
C VAL A 147 -10.16 -10.38 -16.84
N MET A 148 -9.25 -11.04 -16.11
CA MET A 148 -8.04 -10.38 -15.59
C MET A 148 -7.12 -9.87 -16.70
N ARG A 149 -6.90 -10.66 -17.76
CA ARG A 149 -6.09 -10.23 -18.90
C ARG A 149 -6.69 -8.99 -19.57
N GLN A 150 -8.01 -8.96 -19.75
CA GLN A 150 -8.73 -7.80 -20.29
C GLN A 150 -8.57 -6.56 -19.41
N TYR A 151 -8.68 -6.72 -18.08
CA TYR A 151 -8.41 -5.63 -17.13
C TYR A 151 -6.98 -5.10 -17.24
N GLU A 152 -5.98 -5.98 -17.37
CA GLU A 152 -4.58 -5.55 -17.49
C GLU A 152 -4.33 -4.73 -18.76
N VAL A 153 -4.92 -5.13 -19.89
CA VAL A 153 -4.87 -4.36 -21.15
C VAL A 153 -5.53 -2.99 -20.96
N TRP A 154 -6.79 -2.97 -20.50
CA TRP A 154 -7.55 -1.75 -20.26
C TRP A 154 -6.85 -0.78 -19.29
N ARG A 155 -6.26 -1.31 -18.20
CA ARG A 155 -5.51 -0.50 -17.23
C ARG A 155 -4.28 0.14 -17.87
N ASN A 156 -3.56 -0.61 -18.71
CA ASN A 156 -2.34 -0.11 -19.36
C ASN A 156 -2.68 0.99 -20.40
N GLU A 157 -3.78 0.83 -21.13
CA GLU A 157 -4.32 1.87 -22.03
C GLU A 157 -4.69 3.14 -21.26
N LEU A 158 -5.42 3.00 -20.14
CA LEU A 158 -5.78 4.13 -19.29
C LEU A 158 -4.56 4.84 -18.69
N MET A 159 -3.52 4.09 -18.33
CA MET A 159 -2.25 4.66 -17.84
C MET A 159 -1.36 5.22 -18.95
N LYS A 160 -1.66 4.93 -20.22
CA LYS A 160 -0.84 5.25 -21.40
C LYS A 160 0.60 4.72 -21.30
N ARG A 161 0.81 3.68 -20.51
CA ARG A 161 2.11 3.02 -20.27
C ARG A 161 1.92 1.69 -19.57
N ILE A 162 2.92 0.83 -19.67
CA ILE A 162 3.01 -0.38 -18.85
C ILE A 162 3.47 0.01 -17.43
N PRO A 163 2.73 -0.35 -16.36
CA PRO A 163 3.13 -0.02 -15.00
C PRO A 163 4.36 -0.83 -14.55
N LEU A 164 5.19 -0.23 -13.70
CA LEU A 164 6.30 -0.92 -13.04
C LEU A 164 5.79 -1.98 -12.06
N ALA A 165 6.62 -2.97 -11.76
CA ALA A 165 6.30 -4.05 -10.82
C ALA A 165 5.77 -3.55 -9.45
N SER A 166 6.30 -2.43 -8.94
CA SER A 166 5.82 -1.83 -7.69
C SER A 166 4.39 -1.30 -7.79
N THR A 167 4.03 -0.69 -8.93
CA THR A 167 2.67 -0.20 -9.17
C THR A 167 1.71 -1.38 -9.34
N LEU A 168 2.13 -2.42 -10.08
CA LEU A 168 1.36 -3.66 -10.21
C LEU A 168 1.11 -4.32 -8.85
N ALA A 169 2.12 -4.37 -7.99
CA ALA A 169 1.98 -4.88 -6.62
C ALA A 169 0.95 -4.09 -5.81
N THR A 170 0.96 -2.75 -5.88
CA THR A 170 -0.07 -1.92 -5.21
C THR A 170 -1.48 -2.23 -5.72
N HIS A 171 -1.66 -2.36 -7.04
CA HIS A 171 -2.96 -2.72 -7.62
C HIS A 171 -3.43 -4.10 -7.18
N ALA A 172 -2.54 -5.10 -7.20
CA ALA A 172 -2.83 -6.45 -6.74
C ALA A 172 -3.20 -6.49 -5.25
N SER A 173 -2.51 -5.72 -4.41
CA SER A 173 -2.83 -5.61 -2.99
C SER A 173 -4.17 -4.90 -2.74
N ALA A 174 -4.48 -3.85 -3.51
CA ALA A 174 -5.76 -3.16 -3.42
C ALA A 174 -6.93 -4.08 -3.86
N TYR A 175 -6.74 -4.86 -4.93
CA TYR A 175 -7.70 -5.86 -5.36
C TYR A 175 -7.93 -6.95 -4.31
N ARG A 176 -6.83 -7.48 -3.73
CA ARG A 176 -6.92 -8.45 -2.66
C ARG A 176 -7.63 -7.89 -1.43
N ARG A 177 -7.40 -6.61 -1.08
CA ARG A 177 -8.10 -5.94 0.02
C ARG A 177 -9.62 -5.96 -0.16
N VAL A 178 -10.13 -5.75 -1.38
CA VAL A 178 -11.57 -5.85 -1.68
C VAL A 178 -12.10 -7.28 -1.52
N ILE A 179 -11.32 -8.28 -1.94
CA ILE A 179 -11.69 -9.69 -1.75
C ILE A 179 -11.71 -10.05 -0.26
N ASP A 180 -10.69 -9.65 0.50
CA ASP A 180 -10.60 -9.92 1.94
C ASP A 180 -11.78 -9.27 2.68
N THR A 181 -12.19 -8.06 2.29
CA THR A 181 -13.41 -7.40 2.80
C THR A 181 -14.65 -8.28 2.58
N ALA A 182 -14.78 -8.96 1.43
CA ALA A 182 -15.90 -9.85 1.16
C ALA A 182 -15.86 -11.13 2.00
N ILE A 183 -14.66 -11.72 2.16
CA ILE A 183 -14.45 -12.92 2.99
C ILE A 183 -14.77 -12.61 4.45
N GLN A 184 -14.21 -11.52 5.00
CA GLN A 184 -14.43 -11.09 6.39
C GLN A 184 -15.90 -10.84 6.73
N ARG A 185 -16.71 -10.45 5.74
CA ARG A 185 -18.15 -10.22 5.90
C ARG A 185 -19.02 -11.44 5.59
N GLY A 186 -18.41 -12.60 5.32
CA GLY A 186 -19.12 -13.83 4.97
C GLY A 186 -19.83 -13.77 3.62
N TRP A 187 -19.42 -12.89 2.71
CA TRP A 187 -20.00 -12.78 1.37
C TRP A 187 -19.33 -13.68 0.34
N LEU A 188 -18.08 -14.07 0.61
CA LEU A 188 -17.27 -14.93 -0.24
C LEU A 188 -16.63 -16.01 0.61
N SER A 189 -16.52 -17.23 0.07
CA SER A 189 -15.73 -18.29 0.71
C SER A 189 -14.25 -17.97 0.62
N GLU A 190 -13.50 -18.23 1.69
CA GLU A 190 -12.04 -18.15 1.68
C GLU A 190 -11.40 -19.15 0.71
N ASN A 191 -12.05 -20.30 0.51
CA ASN A 191 -11.58 -21.39 -0.35
C ASN A 191 -11.88 -21.17 -1.84
N LEU A 192 -12.55 -20.07 -2.21
CA LEU A 192 -12.86 -19.80 -3.61
C LEU A 192 -11.57 -19.45 -4.37
N PRO A 193 -11.23 -20.16 -5.46
CA PRO A 193 -10.13 -19.77 -6.32
C PRO A 193 -10.46 -18.41 -6.96
N THR A 194 -9.73 -17.37 -6.57
CA THR A 194 -9.87 -16.02 -7.14
C THR A 194 -8.71 -15.75 -8.09
N ALA A 195 -9.01 -15.25 -9.30
CA ALA A 195 -7.98 -14.86 -10.25
C ALA A 195 -7.06 -13.79 -9.62
N GLN A 196 -5.75 -13.96 -9.78
CA GLN A 196 -4.76 -13.06 -9.19
C GLN A 196 -4.23 -12.10 -10.25
N MET A 197 -4.05 -10.83 -9.85
CA MET A 197 -3.39 -9.85 -10.72
C MET A 197 -1.90 -10.14 -10.85
N SER A 198 -1.36 -9.93 -12.05
CA SER A 198 0.08 -10.04 -12.26
C SER A 198 0.81 -8.96 -11.46
N ARG A 199 1.86 -9.39 -10.76
CA ARG A 199 2.87 -8.52 -10.15
C ARG A 199 4.15 -8.46 -10.99
N ARG A 200 4.16 -9.16 -12.13
CA ARG A 200 5.32 -9.26 -13.02
C ARG A 200 5.31 -8.06 -13.96
N GLY A 201 6.29 -7.19 -13.79
CA GLY A 201 6.53 -6.05 -14.67
C GLY A 201 7.99 -5.65 -14.58
N GLU A 202 8.36 -4.62 -15.35
CA GLU A 202 9.71 -4.09 -15.28
C GLU A 202 10.05 -3.62 -13.86
N LYS A 203 11.27 -3.96 -13.43
CA LYS A 203 11.80 -3.50 -12.15
C LYS A 203 12.15 -2.02 -12.29
N GLY A 204 11.94 -1.26 -11.21
CA GLY A 204 12.40 0.12 -11.16
C GLY A 204 13.91 0.22 -11.32
N LYS A 205 14.39 1.30 -11.95
CA LYS A 205 15.82 1.59 -12.10
C LYS A 205 16.42 1.98 -10.75
N ALA A 206 17.69 1.66 -10.53
CA ALA A 206 18.44 2.19 -9.39
C ALA A 206 18.49 3.71 -9.49
N ARG A 207 18.31 4.40 -8.38
CA ARG A 207 18.31 5.87 -8.38
C ARG A 207 19.74 6.38 -8.60
N PRO A 208 19.91 7.48 -9.33
CA PRO A 208 21.23 8.06 -9.55
C PRO A 208 21.79 8.63 -8.23
N GLY A 209 23.09 8.46 -8.03
CA GLY A 209 23.87 9.14 -6.99
C GLY A 209 24.68 10.30 -7.57
N PHE A 210 25.48 10.93 -6.73
CA PHE A 210 26.51 11.88 -7.09
C PHE A 210 27.88 11.23 -6.84
N THR A 211 28.88 11.61 -7.62
CA THR A 211 30.29 11.30 -7.34
C THR A 211 30.83 12.21 -6.22
N ARG A 212 32.02 11.90 -5.69
CA ARG A 212 32.68 12.75 -4.68
C ARG A 212 32.91 14.17 -5.21
N ALA A 213 33.48 14.29 -6.39
CA ALA A 213 33.72 15.58 -7.04
C ALA A 213 32.44 16.39 -7.28
N GLU A 214 31.32 15.73 -7.63
CA GLU A 214 30.03 16.41 -7.78
C GLU A 214 29.45 16.87 -6.43
N ILE A 215 29.68 16.12 -5.34
CA ILE A 215 29.28 16.54 -3.99
C ILE A 215 30.09 17.74 -3.54
N ASP A 216 31.41 17.72 -3.72
CA ASP A 216 32.28 18.82 -3.34
C ASP A 216 31.89 20.10 -4.10
N TYR A 217 31.72 20.00 -5.42
CA TYR A 217 31.20 21.09 -6.25
C TYR A 217 29.80 21.57 -5.80
N LEU A 218 28.89 20.64 -5.46
CA LEU A 218 27.55 20.99 -5.00
C LEU A 218 27.59 21.78 -3.68
N LEU A 219 28.43 21.38 -2.73
CA LEU A 219 28.57 22.06 -1.43
C LEU A 219 29.14 23.46 -1.59
N ASP A 220 30.13 23.64 -2.46
CA ASP A 220 30.69 24.96 -2.79
C ASP A 220 29.65 25.85 -3.49
N PHE A 221 28.95 25.32 -4.49
CA PHE A 221 27.90 26.05 -5.20
C PHE A 221 26.75 26.46 -4.29
N LEU A 222 26.41 25.60 -3.31
CA LEU A 222 25.34 25.85 -2.34
C LEU A 222 25.58 27.10 -1.50
N ASP A 223 26.84 27.42 -1.15
CA ASP A 223 27.14 28.61 -0.36
C ASP A 223 26.66 29.88 -1.05
N SER A 224 27.06 30.07 -2.32
CA SER A 224 26.68 31.23 -3.11
C SER A 224 25.20 31.22 -3.50
N TYR A 225 24.68 30.07 -3.97
CA TYR A 225 23.30 29.95 -4.43
C TYR A 225 22.27 30.21 -3.32
N SER A 226 22.60 29.82 -2.08
CA SER A 226 21.73 29.98 -0.91
C SER A 226 21.42 31.45 -0.57
N LYS A 227 22.32 32.37 -0.93
CA LYS A 227 22.22 33.82 -0.67
C LYS A 227 21.26 34.55 -1.65
N GLY A 228 20.86 33.89 -2.74
CA GLY A 228 19.92 34.43 -3.72
C GLY A 228 18.44 34.27 -3.35
N GLY A 229 17.54 34.66 -4.25
CA GLY A 229 16.09 34.49 -4.11
C GLY A 229 15.31 35.78 -4.32
N HIS A 230 14.19 35.71 -5.04
CA HIS A 230 13.42 36.89 -5.46
C HIS A 230 12.52 37.48 -4.38
N SER A 231 12.15 36.69 -3.36
CA SER A 231 11.32 37.14 -2.22
C SER A 231 11.99 36.75 -0.90
N ALA A 232 11.60 37.40 0.20
CA ALA A 232 12.09 37.07 1.53
C ALA A 232 11.90 35.58 1.87
N ARG A 233 10.71 35.04 1.60
CA ARG A 233 10.41 33.61 1.79
C ARG A 233 11.27 32.69 0.90
N ALA A 234 11.56 33.10 -0.33
CA ALA A 234 12.41 32.32 -1.22
C ALA A 234 13.89 32.32 -0.76
N LYS A 235 14.39 33.46 -0.27
CA LYS A 235 15.74 33.57 0.31
C LYS A 235 15.88 32.66 1.52
N GLU A 236 14.93 32.74 2.45
CA GLU A 236 14.88 31.90 3.64
C GLU A 236 14.78 30.40 3.30
N MET A 237 13.92 30.04 2.34
CA MET A 237 13.81 28.67 1.84
C MET A 237 15.14 28.15 1.28
N ARG A 238 15.90 28.97 0.54
CA ARG A 238 17.19 28.57 -0.04
C ARG A 238 18.25 28.38 1.03
N LEU A 239 18.30 29.29 2.01
CA LEU A 239 19.12 29.18 3.20
C LEU A 239 18.84 27.86 3.93
N LEU A 240 17.58 27.60 4.30
CA LEU A 240 17.19 26.33 4.94
C LEU A 240 17.48 25.11 4.05
N SER A 241 17.33 25.23 2.74
CA SER A 241 17.60 24.12 1.82
C SER A 241 19.07 23.73 1.78
N ARG A 242 20.01 24.68 1.94
CA ARG A 242 21.44 24.37 2.06
C ARG A 242 21.68 23.51 3.29
N ASP A 243 21.22 23.97 4.45
CA ASP A 243 21.42 23.27 5.72
C ASP A 243 20.77 21.89 5.71
N TYR A 244 19.59 21.79 5.10
CA TYR A 244 18.90 20.53 4.93
C TYR A 244 19.70 19.54 4.05
N ILE A 245 20.32 20.01 2.97
CA ILE A 245 21.14 19.15 2.09
C ILE A 245 22.41 18.69 2.81
N GLU A 246 23.11 19.58 3.49
CA GLU A 246 24.31 19.26 4.28
C GLU A 246 23.99 18.23 5.37
N LEU A 247 22.86 18.39 6.08
CA LEU A 247 22.39 17.41 7.07
C LEU A 247 22.14 16.04 6.44
N LEU A 248 21.51 15.98 5.26
CA LEU A 248 21.23 14.71 4.56
C LEU A 248 22.53 14.02 4.11
N ILE A 249 23.49 14.77 3.57
CA ILE A 249 24.81 14.27 3.17
C ILE A 249 25.62 13.82 4.39
N GLY A 250 25.51 14.53 5.51
CA GLY A 250 26.27 14.23 6.73
C GLY A 250 25.75 13.02 7.50
N THR A 251 24.53 12.55 7.25
CA THR A 251 23.88 11.51 8.08
C THR A 251 23.37 10.30 7.29
N GLY A 252 23.05 10.46 6.01
CA GLY A 252 22.41 9.42 5.21
C GLY A 252 20.96 9.14 5.60
N MET A 253 20.30 10.01 6.37
CA MET A 253 18.90 9.85 6.80
C MET A 253 17.91 9.96 5.64
N ARG A 254 16.65 9.53 5.83
CA ARG A 254 15.64 9.65 4.77
C ARG A 254 15.17 11.09 4.66
N CYS A 255 15.13 11.62 3.44
CA CYS A 255 14.48 12.90 3.17
C CYS A 255 12.95 12.79 3.34
N GLY A 256 12.32 13.83 3.87
CA GLY A 256 10.87 13.92 4.04
C GLY A 256 10.47 13.82 5.52
N LYS A 257 9.53 12.93 5.86
CA LYS A 257 8.97 12.86 7.22
C LYS A 257 10.07 12.73 8.30
N GLU A 258 11.02 11.83 8.09
CA GLU A 258 12.11 11.56 9.05
C GLU A 258 12.98 12.79 9.32
N SER A 259 13.50 13.44 8.28
CA SER A 259 14.38 14.61 8.40
C SER A 259 13.66 15.92 8.75
N LEU A 260 12.41 16.10 8.32
CA LEU A 260 11.64 17.30 8.61
C LEU A 260 11.14 17.33 10.07
N HIS A 261 10.90 16.19 10.70
CA HIS A 261 10.38 16.14 12.08
C HIS A 261 11.50 16.20 13.15
N ILE A 262 12.73 16.49 12.76
CA ILE A 262 13.83 16.69 13.70
C ILE A 262 13.58 17.99 14.46
N LYS A 263 13.82 17.92 15.77
CA LYS A 263 13.74 19.04 16.71
C LYS A 263 15.04 19.13 17.47
N TRP A 264 15.35 20.29 18.04
CA TRP A 264 16.59 20.50 18.79
C TRP A 264 16.76 19.48 19.93
N LYS A 265 15.68 19.12 20.65
CA LYS A 265 15.69 18.06 21.68
C LYS A 265 16.11 16.66 21.20
N HIS A 266 16.07 16.40 19.90
CA HIS A 266 16.47 15.11 19.31
C HIS A 266 17.96 15.05 19.00
N ILE A 267 18.70 16.15 19.16
CA ILE A 267 20.12 16.23 18.86
C ILE A 267 20.87 16.30 20.19
N GLU A 268 21.90 15.50 20.33
CA GLU A 268 22.71 15.46 21.53
C GLU A 268 24.15 15.09 21.23
N TRP A 269 25.02 15.41 22.19
CA TRP A 269 26.38 14.90 22.19
C TRP A 269 26.41 13.50 22.79
N TYR A 270 27.18 12.62 22.14
CA TYR A 270 27.44 11.27 22.60
C TYR A 270 28.94 11.05 22.68
N THR A 271 29.46 10.76 23.87
CA THR A 271 30.85 10.34 24.05
C THR A 271 30.90 8.83 24.08
N ASP A 272 31.69 8.24 23.19
CA ASP A 272 31.96 6.80 23.20
C ASP A 272 32.91 6.47 24.36
N THR A 273 32.45 5.63 25.28
CA THR A 273 33.20 5.25 26.49
C THR A 273 34.48 4.50 26.18
N ASN A 274 34.61 3.87 25.01
CA ASN A 274 35.79 3.10 24.65
C ASN A 274 36.88 3.95 24.00
N THR A 275 36.49 4.98 23.24
CA THR A 275 37.43 5.81 22.47
C THR A 275 37.61 7.21 23.03
N ASP A 276 36.79 7.60 24.01
CA ASP A 276 36.65 8.95 24.57
C ASP A 276 36.38 10.03 23.51
N LYS A 277 35.90 9.61 22.34
CA LYS A 277 35.57 10.51 21.24
C LYS A 277 34.12 10.97 21.37
N ARG A 278 33.93 12.27 21.19
CA ARG A 278 32.62 12.92 21.20
C ARG A 278 32.05 13.00 19.77
N TYR A 279 30.81 12.55 19.62
CA TYR A 279 30.09 12.50 18.36
C TYR A 279 28.75 13.23 18.48
N LEU A 280 28.29 13.80 17.37
CA LEU A 280 26.95 14.37 17.28
C LEU A 280 25.96 13.27 16.94
N ARG A 281 24.98 13.05 17.83
CA ARG A 281 23.96 12.01 17.71
C ARG A 281 22.60 12.63 17.45
N ILE A 282 21.85 12.07 16.50
CA ILE A 282 20.53 12.56 16.13
C ILE A 282 19.51 11.43 16.20
N TRP A 283 18.51 11.59 17.05
CA TRP A 283 17.36 10.71 17.08
C TRP A 283 16.40 11.05 15.95
N VAL A 284 16.06 10.05 15.15
CA VAL A 284 15.09 10.19 14.06
C VAL A 284 14.02 9.13 14.15
N SER A 285 12.81 9.46 13.71
CA SER A 285 11.68 8.54 13.67
C SER A 285 10.94 8.65 12.34
N GLY A 286 10.58 7.49 11.77
CA GLY A 286 9.92 7.41 10.47
C GLY A 286 9.15 6.11 10.26
N LYS A 287 8.89 5.78 9.00
CA LYS A 287 8.09 4.58 8.61
C LYS A 287 8.66 3.26 9.13
N THR A 288 9.98 3.18 9.29
CA THR A 288 10.70 1.94 9.64
C THR A 288 11.09 1.88 11.12
N GLY A 289 10.45 2.71 11.97
CA GLY A 289 10.82 2.83 13.38
C GLY A 289 11.77 4.00 13.65
N SER A 290 12.20 4.11 14.91
CA SER A 290 13.13 5.12 15.39
C SER A 290 14.56 4.59 15.47
N ARG A 291 15.55 5.47 15.38
CA ARG A 291 16.97 5.14 15.55
C ARG A 291 17.79 6.36 15.91
N LEU A 292 18.98 6.10 16.44
CA LEU A 292 20.01 7.10 16.67
C LEU A 292 21.04 7.04 15.52
N LEU A 293 21.34 8.21 14.96
CA LEU A 293 22.31 8.41 13.88
C LEU A 293 23.55 9.07 14.44
N ILE A 294 24.72 8.72 13.92
CA ILE A 294 25.92 9.54 14.10
C ILE A 294 26.08 10.47 12.90
N ALA A 295 26.18 11.77 13.15
CA ALA A 295 26.37 12.78 12.13
C ALA A 295 27.86 13.02 11.85
N LYS A 296 28.22 13.19 10.57
CA LYS A 296 29.56 13.61 10.15
C LYS A 296 29.83 15.06 10.61
N HIS A 297 31.11 15.42 10.73
CA HIS A 297 31.55 16.72 11.25
C HIS A 297 30.94 17.93 10.53
N ILE A 298 30.69 17.84 9.22
CA ILE A 298 30.04 18.92 8.42
C ILE A 298 28.70 19.38 9.03
N VAL A 299 27.98 18.50 9.73
CA VAL A 299 26.69 18.83 10.34
C VAL A 299 26.82 19.82 11.48
N ARG A 300 27.99 19.91 12.12
CA ARG A 300 28.23 20.89 13.19
C ARG A 300 28.04 22.32 12.68
N GLU A 301 28.73 22.67 11.59
CA GLU A 301 28.62 24.00 10.97
C GLU A 301 27.19 24.27 10.49
N THR A 302 26.50 23.25 10.01
CA THR A 302 25.08 23.34 9.66
C THR A 302 24.23 23.77 10.87
N LEU A 303 24.42 23.16 12.04
CA LEU A 303 23.67 23.49 13.25
C LEU A 303 24.02 24.89 13.78
N GLU A 304 25.31 25.26 13.76
CA GLU A 304 25.77 26.58 14.19
C GLU A 304 25.15 27.69 13.31
N ARG A 305 25.04 27.49 12.00
CA ARG A 305 24.32 28.44 11.11
C ARG A 305 22.83 28.50 11.41
N LEU A 306 22.18 27.38 11.74
CA LEU A 306 20.77 27.38 12.13
C LEU A 306 20.57 28.15 13.46
N ILE A 307 21.46 27.97 14.43
CA ILE A 307 21.48 28.73 15.69
C ILE A 307 21.62 30.23 15.43
N SER A 308 22.55 30.64 14.57
CA SER A 308 22.79 32.07 14.29
C SER A 308 21.60 32.81 13.66
N ARG A 309 20.63 32.08 13.08
CA ARG A 309 19.42 32.64 12.45
C ARG A 309 18.19 32.54 13.35
N GLU A 310 18.33 32.01 14.55
CA GLU A 310 17.25 31.86 15.51
C GLU A 310 17.45 32.84 16.67
N ASP A 311 16.53 33.82 16.79
CA ASP A 311 16.61 34.84 17.84
C ASP A 311 16.61 34.24 19.26
N LEU A 312 15.92 33.11 19.47
CA LEU A 312 15.89 32.39 20.74
C LEU A 312 17.28 31.92 21.21
N PHE A 313 18.21 31.68 20.29
CA PHE A 313 19.54 31.16 20.58
C PHE A 313 20.63 32.22 20.45
N LYS A 314 20.26 33.49 20.34
CA LYS A 314 21.21 34.60 20.21
C LYS A 314 22.21 34.60 21.37
N GLY A 315 23.50 34.56 21.04
CA GLY A 315 24.59 34.55 22.02
C GLY A 315 24.88 33.19 22.66
N LYS A 316 24.17 32.13 22.28
CA LYS A 316 24.44 30.76 22.74
C LYS A 316 25.28 30.01 21.71
N ASP A 317 26.17 29.16 22.20
CA ASP A 317 26.88 28.21 21.35
C ASP A 317 26.07 26.91 21.16
N LEU A 318 26.59 26.00 20.33
CA LEU A 318 25.93 24.73 20.06
C LEU A 318 25.75 23.88 21.33
N ASP A 319 26.72 23.90 22.24
CA ASP A 319 26.69 23.07 23.44
C ASP A 319 25.58 23.51 24.39
N ALA A 320 25.43 24.83 24.62
CA ALA A 320 24.36 25.40 25.42
C ALA A 320 22.98 25.10 24.81
N VAL A 321 22.81 25.30 23.49
CA VAL A 321 21.51 25.07 22.82
C VAL A 321 21.09 23.60 22.91
N LEU A 322 22.02 22.66 22.71
CA LEU A 322 21.72 21.23 22.79
C LEU A 322 21.41 20.77 24.22
N ALA A 323 22.05 21.36 25.24
CA ALA A 323 21.75 21.07 26.63
C ALA A 323 20.31 21.46 27.04
N GLU A 324 19.75 22.51 26.44
CA GLU A 324 18.41 23.02 26.76
C GLU A 324 17.26 22.17 26.19
N LYS A 325 17.52 21.26 25.24
CA LYS A 325 16.56 20.30 24.68
C LYS A 325 15.22 20.92 24.22
N HIS A 326 15.28 21.98 23.42
CA HIS A 326 14.08 22.67 22.91
C HIS A 326 13.17 21.80 22.04
N ASP A 327 11.86 21.86 22.27
CA ASP A 327 10.84 21.16 21.49
C ASP A 327 10.44 21.90 20.18
N ILE A 328 11.43 22.50 19.53
CA ILE A 328 11.29 23.34 18.35
C ILE A 328 11.85 22.61 17.13
N TYR A 329 11.15 22.67 16.00
CA TYR A 329 11.62 22.06 14.75
C TYR A 329 12.94 22.69 14.29
N LEU A 330 13.85 21.82 13.85
CA LEU A 330 15.17 22.22 13.34
C LEU A 330 15.03 23.05 12.06
N PHE A 331 14.11 22.66 11.18
CA PHE A 331 13.80 23.37 9.94
C PHE A 331 12.45 24.05 10.06
N LYS A 332 12.49 25.36 10.32
CA LYS A 332 11.33 26.24 10.34
C LYS A 332 11.70 27.58 9.71
N TYR A 333 10.70 28.28 9.20
CA TYR A 333 10.82 29.69 8.86
C TYR A 333 10.81 30.55 10.13
N SER A 334 11.20 31.80 9.99
CA SER A 334 11.20 32.87 11.00
C SER A 334 9.83 33.09 11.63
N ASN A 335 8.74 32.88 10.87
CA ASN A 335 7.38 32.92 11.39
C ASN A 335 6.96 31.68 12.20
N GLY A 336 7.86 30.71 12.40
CA GLY A 336 7.60 29.47 13.13
C GLY A 336 7.03 28.33 12.28
N GLU A 337 6.58 28.59 11.05
CA GLU A 337 6.03 27.56 10.18
C GLU A 337 7.12 26.61 9.68
N GLN A 338 6.75 25.34 9.48
CA GLN A 338 7.64 24.37 8.87
C GLN A 338 7.54 24.39 7.33
N PRO A 339 8.66 24.28 6.60
CA PRO A 339 8.63 24.00 5.17
C PRO A 339 7.90 22.68 4.86
N LYS A 340 6.85 22.74 4.04
CA LYS A 340 6.12 21.54 3.60
C LYS A 340 7.01 20.54 2.85
N SER A 341 7.96 21.06 2.07
CA SER A 341 8.90 20.25 1.30
C SER A 341 10.06 21.08 0.76
N PHE A 342 11.22 20.44 0.61
CA PHE A 342 12.39 20.97 -0.11
C PHE A 342 12.52 20.46 -1.55
N HIS A 343 11.58 19.61 -2.03
CA HIS A 343 11.72 18.97 -3.35
C HIS A 343 11.84 19.96 -4.50
N THR A 344 10.96 20.97 -4.55
CA THR A 344 10.97 21.97 -5.63
C THR A 344 12.23 22.81 -5.59
N THR A 345 12.64 23.28 -4.40
CA THR A 345 13.86 24.06 -4.20
C THR A 345 15.09 23.27 -4.65
N PHE A 346 15.15 21.99 -4.30
CA PHE A 346 16.22 21.10 -4.72
C PHE A 346 16.26 20.93 -6.25
N ILE A 347 15.11 20.76 -6.92
CA ILE A 347 15.07 20.68 -8.39
C ILE A 347 15.63 21.97 -9.03
N TRP A 348 15.28 23.13 -8.51
CA TRP A 348 15.81 24.41 -9.01
C TRP A 348 17.31 24.55 -8.79
N LEU A 349 17.81 24.16 -7.60
CA LEU A 349 19.25 24.09 -7.32
C LEU A 349 19.96 23.17 -8.32
N MET A 350 19.43 21.97 -8.55
CA MET A 350 20.01 21.00 -9.49
C MET A 350 20.03 21.51 -10.94
N LYS A 351 19.02 22.29 -11.35
CA LYS A 351 19.03 22.96 -12.65
C LYS A 351 20.10 24.05 -12.72
N ALA A 352 20.21 24.86 -11.66
CA ALA A 352 21.16 25.96 -11.60
C ALA A 352 22.63 25.48 -11.55
N SER A 353 22.90 24.36 -10.86
CA SER A 353 24.24 23.76 -10.79
C SER A 353 24.58 22.85 -11.97
N GLY A 354 23.62 22.57 -12.87
CA GLY A 354 23.81 21.62 -13.96
C GLY A 354 23.84 20.14 -13.53
N LEU A 355 23.61 19.82 -12.26
CA LEU A 355 23.72 18.44 -11.72
C LEU A 355 22.41 17.64 -11.77
N LEU A 356 21.32 18.20 -12.34
CA LEU A 356 20.01 17.54 -12.36
C LEU A 356 20.03 16.18 -13.00
N LYS A 357 20.75 16.01 -14.10
CA LYS A 357 20.77 14.75 -14.85
C LYS A 357 22.09 14.05 -14.57
N ASP A 358 21.99 12.80 -14.13
CA ASP A 358 23.16 11.95 -14.01
C ASP A 358 23.69 11.60 -15.41
N THR A 359 24.97 11.87 -15.65
CA THR A 359 25.60 11.70 -16.96
C THR A 359 25.71 10.23 -17.35
N ALA A 360 25.91 9.34 -16.37
CA ALA A 360 26.04 7.91 -16.61
C ALA A 360 24.71 7.22 -16.95
N THR A 361 23.63 7.55 -16.22
CA THR A 361 22.34 6.86 -16.39
C THR A 361 21.28 7.66 -17.15
N GLY A 362 21.51 8.95 -17.37
CA GLY A 362 20.54 9.88 -17.94
C GLY A 362 19.32 10.13 -17.05
N GLN A 363 19.32 9.65 -15.80
CA GLN A 363 18.21 9.82 -14.86
C GLN A 363 18.29 11.15 -14.12
N ASN A 364 17.13 11.73 -13.80
CA ASN A 364 17.08 12.93 -12.96
C ASN A 364 17.36 12.58 -11.49
N ARG A 365 18.27 13.33 -10.88
CA ARG A 365 18.58 13.29 -9.46
C ARG A 365 17.47 13.96 -8.65
N THR A 366 17.25 13.43 -7.45
CA THR A 366 16.25 13.92 -6.49
C THR A 366 16.89 14.07 -5.12
N LEU A 367 16.21 14.64 -4.13
CA LEU A 367 16.73 14.70 -2.76
C LEU A 367 17.17 13.33 -2.22
N TYR A 368 16.50 12.26 -2.65
CA TYR A 368 16.85 10.91 -2.22
C TYR A 368 18.17 10.41 -2.84
N SER A 369 18.63 11.02 -3.94
CA SER A 369 19.97 10.76 -4.51
C SER A 369 21.08 11.07 -3.52
N LEU A 370 20.89 12.04 -2.61
CA LEU A 370 21.86 12.35 -1.54
C LEU A 370 22.08 11.15 -0.62
N ARG A 371 21.00 10.47 -0.24
CA ARG A 371 21.05 9.27 0.59
C ARG A 371 21.71 8.09 -0.13
N HIS A 372 21.48 7.94 -1.44
CA HIS A 372 22.21 6.95 -2.25
C HIS A 372 23.70 7.25 -2.33
N THR A 373 24.03 8.53 -2.45
CA THR A 373 25.42 8.99 -2.48
C THR A 373 26.12 8.70 -1.16
N TYR A 374 25.48 9.01 -0.03
CA TYR A 374 26.01 8.68 1.29
C TYR A 374 26.36 7.21 1.41
N ALA A 375 25.45 6.32 1.02
CA ALA A 375 25.68 4.87 1.09
C ALA A 375 26.83 4.45 0.18
N THR A 376 26.86 4.96 -1.05
CA THR A 376 27.89 4.63 -2.05
C THR A 376 29.27 5.04 -1.56
N LEU A 377 29.40 6.28 -1.07
CA LEU A 377 30.66 6.80 -0.54
C LEU A 377 31.07 6.10 0.77
N ALA A 378 30.13 5.85 1.68
CA ALA A 378 30.43 5.16 2.94
C ALA A 378 30.94 3.72 2.71
N LEU A 379 30.38 3.03 1.70
CA LEU A 379 30.90 1.75 1.26
C LEU A 379 32.27 1.95 0.61
N THR A 380 32.37 2.79 -0.44
CA THR A 380 33.59 3.00 -1.26
C THR A 380 34.80 3.47 -0.46
N ASP A 381 34.61 4.35 0.52
CA ASP A 381 35.67 4.85 1.39
C ASP A 381 36.16 3.78 2.41
N GLY A 382 35.54 2.59 2.44
CA GLY A 382 35.87 1.50 3.37
C GLY A 382 35.56 1.82 4.83
N ALA A 383 34.91 2.95 5.10
CA ALA A 383 34.74 3.51 6.43
C ALA A 383 33.71 2.74 7.29
N MET A 384 32.81 1.97 6.67
CA MET A 384 31.73 1.27 7.36
C MET A 384 31.45 -0.10 6.74
N ASP A 385 31.26 -1.11 7.59
CA ASP A 385 30.70 -2.38 7.15
C ASP A 385 29.21 -2.25 6.80
N VAL A 386 28.71 -3.20 6.01
CA VAL A 386 27.33 -3.20 5.49
C VAL A 386 26.29 -3.19 6.60
N HIS A 387 26.55 -3.88 7.72
CA HIS A 387 25.60 -3.97 8.82
C HIS A 387 25.54 -2.66 9.63
N THR A 388 26.69 -2.04 9.90
CA THR A 388 26.75 -0.70 10.51
C THR A 388 26.06 0.34 9.63
N LEU A 389 26.31 0.32 8.32
CA LEU A 389 25.64 1.20 7.37
C LEU A 389 24.12 0.95 7.32
N ALA A 390 23.68 -0.31 7.40
CA ALA A 390 22.25 -0.67 7.46
C ALA A 390 21.57 -0.07 8.70
N LYS A 391 22.21 -0.16 9.87
CA LYS A 391 21.73 0.46 11.12
C LYS A 391 21.69 1.98 11.02
N GLN A 392 22.78 2.62 10.58
CA GLN A 392 22.85 4.06 10.38
C GLN A 392 21.74 4.54 9.43
N MET A 393 21.57 3.89 8.29
CA MET A 393 20.55 4.30 7.32
C MET A 393 19.13 3.88 7.74
N GLY A 394 18.96 2.90 8.63
CA GLY A 394 17.64 2.35 8.97
C GLY A 394 17.02 1.59 7.79
N THR A 395 17.80 0.71 7.16
CA THR A 395 17.39 -0.18 6.07
C THR A 395 17.85 -1.60 6.37
N SER A 396 17.34 -2.61 5.67
CA SER A 396 17.85 -3.97 5.81
C SER A 396 19.17 -4.15 5.05
N VAL A 397 20.00 -5.07 5.54
CA VAL A 397 21.25 -5.50 4.87
C VAL A 397 20.94 -5.94 3.43
N GLY A 398 19.95 -6.80 3.24
CA GLY A 398 19.57 -7.26 1.90
C GLY A 398 19.13 -6.14 0.94
N MET A 399 18.61 -5.02 1.46
CA MET A 399 18.34 -3.85 0.62
C MET A 399 19.63 -3.12 0.21
N ILE A 400 20.64 -3.03 1.10
CA ILE A 400 21.96 -2.48 0.73
C ILE A 400 22.62 -3.39 -0.29
N GLU A 401 22.69 -4.69 -0.04
CA GLU A 401 23.30 -5.66 -0.96
C GLU A 401 22.62 -5.63 -2.33
N LYS A 402 21.29 -5.63 -2.38
CA LYS A 402 20.55 -5.55 -3.66
C LYS A 402 20.90 -4.31 -4.48
N HIS A 403 21.25 -3.20 -3.83
CA HIS A 403 21.56 -1.94 -4.49
C HIS A 403 23.05 -1.73 -4.76
N TYR A 404 23.95 -2.32 -3.96
CA TYR A 404 25.38 -2.00 -3.97
C TYR A 404 26.30 -3.22 -4.09
N SER A 405 25.78 -4.45 -4.24
CA SER A 405 26.60 -5.68 -4.37
C SER A 405 27.68 -5.60 -5.45
N LYS A 406 27.40 -4.90 -6.55
CA LYS A 406 28.37 -4.68 -7.65
C LYS A 406 29.59 -3.85 -7.21
N LEU A 407 29.37 -2.88 -6.32
CA LEU A 407 30.44 -2.07 -5.76
C LEU A 407 31.25 -2.89 -4.77
N THR A 408 30.60 -3.71 -3.94
CA THR A 408 31.28 -4.58 -2.97
C THR A 408 32.27 -5.54 -3.64
N ALA A 409 31.93 -6.11 -4.81
CA ALA A 409 32.85 -6.98 -5.57
C ALA A 409 34.07 -6.23 -6.13
N THR A 410 33.85 -5.01 -6.66
CA THR A 410 34.94 -4.16 -7.20
C THR A 410 35.85 -3.64 -6.09
N MET A 411 35.28 -3.35 -4.93
CA MET A 411 35.97 -2.90 -3.74
C MET A 411 36.75 -3.99 -3.02
N ALA A 412 36.28 -5.23 -3.10
CA ALA A 412 37.01 -6.38 -2.58
C ALA A 412 38.14 -6.80 -3.52
N ALA A 413 38.42 -6.09 -4.63
CA ALA A 413 39.48 -6.44 -5.57
C ALA A 413 40.83 -6.64 -4.86
N ASP A 414 41.24 -5.74 -3.96
CA ASP A 414 42.50 -5.88 -3.21
C ASP A 414 42.49 -7.00 -2.15
N ARG A 415 41.30 -7.51 -1.78
CA ARG A 415 41.13 -8.68 -0.88
C ARG A 415 40.89 -9.99 -1.64
N LEU A 416 40.59 -9.91 -2.94
CA LEU A 416 40.24 -11.03 -3.82
C LEU A 416 41.36 -11.33 -4.84
N ALA A 417 42.27 -10.38 -5.08
CA ALA A 417 43.55 -10.56 -5.76
C ALA A 417 44.62 -10.95 -4.73
#